data_AF-A0A671DNA9-F1
#
_entry.id   AF-A0A671DNA9-F1
#
_cell.length_a   1.000
_cell.length_b   1.000
_cell.length_c   1.000
_cell.angle_alpha   90.00
_cell.angle_beta   90.00
_cell.angle_gamma   90.00
#
_symmetry.space_group_name_H-M   'P 1'
#
loop_
_entity.id
_entity.type
_entity.pdbx_description
1 polymer ?
#
loop_
_entity_poly.entity_id
_entity_poly.type
_entity_poly.pdbx_seq_one_letter_code
_entity_poly.pdbx_strand_id
1 'polypeptide(L)'
;MVGGGCSDPGACFVPLSHSISVNGKVITCDGGCQVVVDTGTALLIGPKDPILNILKINAEDTNTSEHIIDYNTINTLPDIVFTINGSQYPVPARAYIQEVRVWGTHHPRSSHPVLAQC
;
A
#
# COMPACT_ATOMS: atom_id res chain seq x y z
N MET A 1 -6.98 -3.26 26.71
CA MET A 1 -5.74 -2.75 26.07
C MET A 1 -4.99 -3.96 25.54
N VAL A 2 -5.05 -4.22 24.23
CA VAL A 2 -4.19 -5.24 23.63
C VAL A 2 -2.83 -4.57 23.45
N GLY A 3 -1.85 -4.95 24.27
CA GLY A 3 -0.49 -4.44 24.17
C GLY A 3 0.14 -4.84 22.85
N GLY A 4 0.88 -3.93 22.23
CA GLY A 4 1.72 -4.28 21.08
C GLY A 4 2.70 -5.38 21.46
N GLY A 5 2.97 -6.29 20.53
CA GLY A 5 3.83 -7.45 20.72
C GLY A 5 4.06 -8.17 19.40
N CYS A 6 5.14 -8.93 19.30
CA CYS A 6 5.42 -9.77 18.13
C CYS A 6 5.00 -11.19 18.45
N SER A 7 4.09 -11.74 17.65
CA SER A 7 3.58 -13.10 17.86
C SER A 7 4.50 -14.16 17.29
N ASP A 8 5.22 -13.83 16.21
CA ASP A 8 6.14 -14.68 15.46
C ASP A 8 7.38 -13.87 15.00
N PRO A 9 8.53 -14.51 14.68
CA PRO A 9 9.68 -13.82 14.10
C PRO A 9 9.33 -13.32 12.69
N GLY A 10 8.85 -12.09 12.61
CA GLY A 10 8.51 -11.42 11.36
C GLY A 10 7.33 -10.47 11.50
N ALA A 11 6.35 -10.81 12.35
CA ALA A 11 5.09 -10.08 12.48
C ALA A 11 4.95 -9.41 13.86
N CYS A 12 4.94 -8.08 13.87
CA CYS A 12 4.80 -7.27 15.07
C CYS A 12 3.57 -6.38 15.02
N PHE A 13 2.71 -6.46 16.05
CA PHE A 13 1.57 -5.56 16.21
C PHE A 13 2.05 -4.20 16.70
N VAL A 14 1.72 -3.14 15.96
CA VAL A 14 2.04 -1.75 16.33
C VAL A 14 1.00 -1.18 17.31
N PRO A 15 1.33 -0.09 18.04
CA PRO A 15 0.43 0.53 19.03
C PRO A 15 -0.93 0.93 18.44
N LEU A 16 -1.94 1.11 19.30
CA LEU A 16 -3.30 1.45 18.87
C LEU A 16 -3.45 2.88 18.30
N SER A 17 -2.46 3.78 18.43
CA SER A 17 -2.57 5.13 17.88
C SER A 17 -1.81 5.25 16.56
N HIS A 18 -2.52 5.07 15.46
CA HIS A 18 -2.04 5.43 14.14
C HIS A 18 -3.18 5.91 13.28
N SER A 19 -2.87 6.63 12.21
CA SER A 19 -3.80 7.04 11.18
C SER A 19 -3.10 7.02 9.83
N ILE A 20 -3.88 6.83 8.77
CA ILE A 20 -3.36 6.91 7.40
C ILE A 20 -3.97 8.14 6.76
N SER A 21 -3.15 8.93 6.08
CA SER A 21 -3.60 10.14 5.41
C SER A 21 -2.99 10.29 4.03
N VAL A 22 -3.73 10.95 3.15
CA VAL A 22 -3.28 11.31 1.81
C VAL A 22 -3.69 12.74 1.52
N ASN A 23 -2.79 13.53 0.93
CA ASN A 23 -2.99 14.96 0.67
C ASN A 23 -3.46 15.73 1.94
N GLY A 24 -2.94 15.34 3.11
CA GLY A 24 -3.28 15.96 4.39
C GLY A 24 -4.66 15.59 4.97
N LYS A 25 -5.41 14.68 4.33
CA LYS A 25 -6.71 14.19 4.81
C LYS A 25 -6.58 12.78 5.37
N VAL A 26 -7.05 12.56 6.60
CA VAL A 26 -7.15 11.20 7.17
C VAL A 26 -8.20 10.41 6.40
N ILE A 27 -7.80 9.23 5.94
CA ILE A 27 -8.59 8.36 5.06
C ILE A 27 -9.10 7.11 5.78
N THR A 28 -8.36 6.62 6.77
CA THR A 28 -8.69 5.45 7.57
C THR A 28 -7.88 5.42 8.86
N CYS A 29 -8.27 4.52 9.76
CA CYS A 29 -7.66 4.29 11.06
C CYS A 29 -7.64 5.55 11.93
N ASP A 30 -8.62 6.46 11.80
CA ASP A 30 -8.69 7.64 12.67
C ASP A 30 -8.96 7.22 14.13
N GLY A 31 -7.94 7.30 14.98
CA GLY A 31 -7.99 6.80 16.36
C GLY A 31 -7.58 5.33 16.53
N GLY A 32 -7.09 4.68 15.46
CA GLY A 32 -6.48 3.35 15.51
C GLY A 32 -7.16 2.25 14.70
N CYS A 33 -6.35 1.35 14.16
CA CYS A 33 -6.78 0.05 13.65
C CYS A 33 -5.72 -1.02 13.99
N GLN A 34 -5.92 -2.28 13.60
CA GLN A 34 -4.87 -3.28 13.77
C GLN A 34 -3.91 -3.20 12.59
N VAL A 35 -2.61 -3.02 12.86
CA VAL A 35 -1.56 -3.02 11.85
C VAL A 35 -0.47 -3.99 12.29
N VAL A 36 0.07 -4.70 11.31
CA VAL A 36 1.17 -5.64 11.48
C VAL A 36 2.34 -5.13 10.67
N VAL A 37 3.49 -4.95 11.30
CA VAL A 37 4.76 -4.80 10.59
C VAL A 37 5.27 -6.20 10.36
N ASP A 38 5.21 -6.65 9.10
CA ASP A 38 5.61 -7.99 8.68
C ASP A 38 6.77 -7.93 7.70
N THR A 39 7.98 -8.30 8.15
CA THR A 39 9.16 -8.36 7.26
C THR A 39 9.10 -9.52 6.26
N GLY A 40 8.22 -10.50 6.49
CA GLY A 40 7.96 -11.62 5.57
C GLY A 40 6.98 -11.29 4.45
N THR A 41 6.28 -10.14 4.53
CA THR A 41 5.33 -9.70 3.52
C THR A 41 5.97 -8.64 2.61
N ALA A 42 5.98 -8.90 1.30
CA ALA A 42 6.59 -8.02 0.30
C ALA A 42 5.70 -6.84 -0.13
N LEU A 43 4.41 -6.86 0.21
CA LEU A 43 3.40 -5.93 -0.26
C LEU A 43 2.77 -5.14 0.90
N LEU A 44 2.29 -3.94 0.62
CA LEU A 44 1.50 -3.17 1.57
C LEU A 44 0.04 -3.59 1.49
N ILE A 45 -0.40 -4.45 2.43
CA ILE A 45 -1.76 -4.99 2.46
C ILE A 45 -2.69 -4.10 3.29
N GLY A 46 -3.90 -3.81 2.79
CA GLY A 46 -4.87 -2.93 3.42
C GLY A 46 -6.26 -2.99 2.78
N PRO A 47 -7.25 -2.26 3.34
CA PRO A 47 -8.60 -2.27 2.77
C PRO A 47 -8.63 -1.74 1.33
N LYS A 48 -9.20 -2.52 0.39
CA LYS A 48 -9.25 -2.22 -1.05
C LYS A 48 -9.91 -0.85 -1.34
N ASP A 49 -11.08 -0.58 -0.76
CA ASP A 49 -11.89 0.59 -1.12
C ASP A 49 -11.26 1.95 -0.74
N PRO A 50 -10.71 2.14 0.48
CA PRO A 50 -9.97 3.36 0.79
C PRO A 50 -8.83 3.61 -0.19
N ILE A 51 -8.04 2.58 -0.50
CA ILE A 51 -6.79 2.78 -1.24
C ILE A 51 -7.06 3.04 -2.73
N LEU A 52 -8.01 2.33 -3.35
CA LEU A 52 -8.41 2.63 -4.73
C LEU A 52 -9.02 4.03 -4.88
N ASN A 53 -9.88 4.44 -3.93
CA ASN A 53 -10.49 5.77 -3.96
C ASN A 53 -9.46 6.91 -3.83
N ILE A 54 -8.40 6.66 -3.07
CA ILE A 54 -7.35 7.65 -2.78
C ILE A 54 -6.40 7.81 -3.95
N LEU A 55 -6.04 6.70 -4.57
CA LEU A 55 -5.10 6.72 -5.66
C LEU A 55 -5.77 7.19 -6.96
N LYS A 56 -7.12 7.22 -7.03
CA LYS A 56 -7.89 7.59 -8.23
C LYS A 56 -7.41 6.85 -9.48
N ILE A 57 -6.88 5.65 -9.28
CA ILE A 57 -6.34 4.83 -10.35
C ILE A 57 -7.54 4.13 -10.96
N ASN A 58 -7.75 4.32 -12.26
CA ASN A 58 -8.54 3.40 -13.08
C ASN A 58 -7.71 2.13 -13.24
N ALA A 59 -7.64 1.32 -12.18
CA ALA A 59 -6.88 0.09 -12.19
C ALA A 59 -7.71 -0.94 -12.95
N GLU A 60 -7.10 -1.58 -13.96
CA GLU A 60 -7.68 -2.81 -14.49
C GLU A 60 -7.47 -3.89 -13.43
N ASP A 61 -8.57 -4.43 -12.89
CA ASP A 61 -8.54 -5.63 -12.07
C ASP A 61 -7.94 -6.75 -12.94
N THR A 62 -6.80 -7.29 -12.54
CA THR A 62 -6.29 -8.50 -13.18
C THR A 62 -6.99 -9.73 -12.57
N ASN A 63 -6.74 -10.91 -13.12
CA ASN A 63 -7.21 -12.17 -12.51
C ASN A 63 -6.40 -12.54 -11.26
N THR A 64 -5.20 -11.96 -11.11
CA THR A 64 -4.51 -11.86 -9.83
C THR A 64 -5.12 -10.66 -9.10
N SER A 65 -5.08 -10.61 -7.77
CA SER A 65 -5.63 -9.44 -7.08
C SER A 65 -5.02 -8.14 -7.64
N GLU A 66 -3.83 -8.18 -8.22
CA GLU A 66 -3.00 -7.07 -8.66
C GLU A 66 -3.69 -6.05 -9.57
N HIS A 67 -3.26 -4.80 -9.43
CA HIS A 67 -3.75 -3.66 -10.19
C HIS A 67 -2.65 -3.10 -11.08
N ILE A 68 -2.79 -3.24 -12.40
CA ILE A 68 -1.87 -2.64 -13.38
C ILE A 68 -2.23 -1.19 -13.59
N ILE A 69 -1.21 -0.32 -13.65
CA ILE A 69 -1.38 1.13 -13.81
C ILE A 69 -0.57 1.65 -14.99
N ASP A 70 -0.93 2.82 -15.54
CA ASP A 70 -0.10 3.47 -16.56
C ASP A 70 1.12 4.12 -15.89
N TYR A 71 2.30 3.92 -16.47
CA TYR A 71 3.56 4.54 -16.04
C TYR A 71 3.47 6.07 -15.96
N ASN A 72 2.67 6.69 -16.84
CA ASN A 72 2.46 8.15 -16.83
C ASN A 72 1.73 8.63 -15.58
N THR A 73 1.00 7.76 -14.88
CA THR A 73 0.25 8.12 -13.67
C THR A 73 1.11 8.07 -12.41
N ILE A 74 2.24 7.35 -12.41
CA ILE A 74 3.12 7.18 -11.23
C ILE A 74 3.51 8.53 -10.62
N ASN A 75 3.93 9.48 -11.44
CA ASN A 75 4.36 10.81 -10.99
C ASN A 75 3.21 11.70 -10.51
N THR A 76 1.95 11.27 -10.72
CA THR A 76 0.75 11.99 -10.28
C THR A 76 0.16 11.40 -9.00
N LEU A 77 0.64 10.23 -8.57
CA LEU A 77 0.14 9.59 -7.37
C LEU A 77 0.67 10.29 -6.11
N PRO A 78 -0.18 10.47 -5.09
CA PRO A 78 0.19 11.19 -3.88
C PRO A 78 1.02 10.33 -2.92
N ASP A 79 1.75 10.97 -2.01
CA ASP A 79 2.38 10.25 -0.91
C ASP A 79 1.31 9.70 0.05
N ILE A 80 1.52 8.49 0.54
CA ILE A 80 0.73 7.89 1.63
C ILE A 80 1.46 8.18 2.93
N VAL A 81 0.80 8.84 3.89
CA VAL A 81 1.43 9.18 5.17
C VAL A 81 0.83 8.32 6.27
N PHE A 82 1.68 7.45 6.84
CA PHE A 82 1.36 6.70 8.05
C PHE A 82 1.77 7.54 9.26
N THR A 83 0.83 7.88 10.12
CA THR A 83 1.13 8.50 11.42
C THR A 83 1.10 7.41 12.47
N ILE A 84 2.19 7.14 13.18
CA ILE A 84 2.26 6.12 14.25
C ILE A 84 2.74 6.82 15.52
N ASN A 85 1.96 6.78 16.60
CA ASN A 85 2.23 7.51 17.84
C ASN A 85 2.59 8.99 17.59
N GLY A 86 1.87 9.64 16.67
CA GLY A 86 2.11 11.06 16.32
C GLY A 86 3.32 11.33 15.42
N SER A 87 4.13 10.31 15.10
CA SER A 87 5.25 10.44 14.16
C SER A 87 4.80 10.10 12.74
N GLN A 88 5.16 10.93 11.76
CA GLN A 88 4.78 10.75 10.35
C GLN A 88 5.84 9.99 9.56
N TYR A 89 5.40 9.00 8.81
CA TYR A 89 6.20 8.17 7.91
C TYR A 89 5.60 8.28 6.50
N PRO A 90 6.06 9.24 5.68
CA PRO A 90 5.60 9.37 4.30
C PRO A 90 6.18 8.25 3.43
N VAL A 91 5.31 7.60 2.67
CA VAL A 91 5.63 6.56 1.69
C VAL A 91 5.35 7.13 0.30
N PRO A 92 6.40 7.47 -0.47
CA PRO A 92 6.23 8.09 -1.79
C PRO A 92 5.68 7.11 -2.82
N ALA A 93 5.07 7.62 -3.89
CA ALA A 93 4.47 6.82 -4.97
C ALA A 93 5.32 5.64 -5.44
N ARG A 94 6.59 5.90 -5.74
CA ARG A 94 7.57 4.88 -6.17
C ARG A 94 7.81 3.73 -5.18
N ALA A 95 7.45 3.89 -3.91
CA ALA A 95 7.69 2.89 -2.87
C ALA A 95 6.52 1.91 -2.70
N TYR A 96 5.32 2.26 -3.17
CA TYR A 96 4.15 1.36 -3.18
C TYR A 96 3.76 0.90 -4.58
N ILE A 97 4.63 1.10 -5.57
CA ILE A 97 4.51 0.62 -6.95
C ILE A 97 5.66 -0.35 -7.22
N GLN A 98 5.33 -1.53 -7.75
CA GLN A 98 6.29 -2.57 -8.11
C GLN A 98 6.34 -2.75 -9.63
N GLU A 99 7.52 -2.73 -10.22
CA GLU A 99 7.69 -3.11 -11.62
C GLU A 99 7.71 -4.64 -11.75
N VAL A 100 6.70 -5.20 -12.43
CA VAL A 100 6.63 -6.64 -12.71
C VAL A 100 6.86 -6.90 -14.20
N ARG A 101 7.49 -8.03 -14.51
CA ARG A 101 7.62 -8.49 -15.90
C ARG A 101 6.45 -9.40 -16.22
N VAL A 102 5.54 -8.93 -17.06
CA VAL A 102 4.39 -9.74 -17.50
C VAL A 102 4.79 -10.54 -18.74
N TRP A 103 4.44 -11.83 -18.75
CA TRP A 103 4.60 -12.70 -19.92
C TRP A 103 3.30 -12.69 -20.73
N GLY A 104 3.25 -11.91 -21.80
CA GLY A 104 2.15 -11.95 -22.78
C GLY A 104 2.46 -12.90 -23.93
N THR A 105 1.42 -13.53 -24.50
CA THR A 105 1.53 -14.51 -25.60
C THR A 105 2.01 -13.92 -26.94
N HIS A 106 2.25 -12.61 -27.04
CA HIS A 106 2.69 -11.97 -28.28
C HIS A 106 3.66 -10.77 -28.15
N HIS A 107 4.23 -10.50 -26.96
CA HIS A 107 5.21 -9.41 -26.79
C HIS A 107 6.42 -9.81 -25.91
N PRO A 108 7.65 -9.50 -26.35
CA PRO A 108 8.86 -9.83 -25.59
C PRO A 108 8.92 -8.94 -24.33
N ARG A 109 8.88 -9.56 -23.13
CA ARG A 109 9.13 -8.95 -21.80
C ARG A 109 8.81 -7.45 -21.70
N SER A 110 7.55 -7.08 -21.56
CA SER A 110 7.17 -5.72 -21.13
C SER A 110 7.11 -5.66 -19.60
N SER A 111 7.86 -4.71 -19.03
CA SER A 111 7.75 -4.34 -17.62
C SER A 111 6.53 -3.44 -17.45
N HIS A 112 5.65 -3.77 -16.49
CA HIS A 112 4.49 -2.94 -16.16
C HIS A 112 4.53 -2.57 -14.68
N PRO A 113 4.19 -1.32 -14.33
CA PRO A 113 4.02 -0.95 -12.94
C PRO A 113 2.71 -1.56 -12.41
N VAL A 114 2.84 -2.31 -11.34
CA VAL A 114 1.73 -2.88 -10.58
C VAL A 114 1.68 -2.18 -9.24
N LEU A 115 0.48 -1.76 -8.85
CA LEU A 115 0.25 -1.28 -7.50
C LEU A 115 0.51 -2.44 -6.55
N ALA A 116 1.40 -2.24 -5.58
CA ALA A 116 1.61 -3.18 -4.51
C ALA A 116 0.38 -3.18 -3.59
N GLN A 117 -0.70 -3.82 -4.03
CA GLN A 117 -1.14 -4.93 -3.24
C GLN A 117 -1.75 -4.64 -1.87
N CYS A 118 -2.66 -3.67 -1.77
CA CYS A 118 -3.53 -3.51 -0.62
C CYS A 118 -4.56 -4.63 -0.47
#